data_AF-V5C2T5-F1
#
_entry.id   AF-V5C2T5-F1
#
_cell.length_a   1.000
_cell.length_b   1.000
_cell.length_c   1.000
_cell.angle_alpha   90.00
_cell.angle_beta   90.00
_cell.angle_gamma   90.00
#
_symmetry.space_group_name_H-M   'P 1'
#
loop_
_entity.id
_entity.type
_entity.pdbx_description
1 polymer ?
#
loop_
_entity_poly.entity_id
_entity_poly.type
_entity_poly.pdbx_seq_one_letter_code
_entity_poly.pdbx_strand_id
1 'polypeptide(L)'
;MVARKATKGDGQLAFRCSNCDVMAVGDAAHVCQECGVDMRESDFIHVAPRHCERCGKDVEPLHIEAMCMHCTTFLPPVEREGWSVPVVCETLKGLVQLSERDGINERLVTLLQEVMCSFKTHVELRVMEETHVFVAVELGRLQTRLFKFIAYDAMARRAIALAKQLLEHIDTKCGFLGTKHFLNGQCPYCLGTHPKELCVHNKEPWICEECGAENKNADICSYVCQNCLSLRPCVQEKCPTDAWECLQCQRVNVEFEAYCIFCGVQRAAVESAVEEAAEVCPFVPAKCATCALVHLEARCPLCHNDVPESMKNAEGVVCMVTNRYAFIQPSGTEHPNQRVYVGEPWLRKHQWAKGEKVIFTARVNERGGFRVTSIRF
;
A
#
# COMPACT_ATOMS: atom_id res chain seq x y z
N MET A 1 -35.27 39.11 36.33
CA MET A 1 -34.38 39.09 35.14
C MET A 1 -33.15 39.92 35.44
N VAL A 2 -32.04 39.28 35.81
CA VAL A 2 -30.74 39.94 35.87
C VAL A 2 -29.98 39.46 34.63
N ALA A 3 -29.90 40.33 33.63
CA ALA A 3 -29.06 40.09 32.45
C ALA A 3 -27.60 40.05 32.92
N ARG A 4 -26.96 38.87 32.83
CA ARG A 4 -25.51 38.78 32.96
C ARG A 4 -24.90 39.43 31.72
N LYS A 5 -24.08 40.45 31.97
CA LYS A 5 -23.20 41.06 30.96
C LYS A 5 -22.23 39.99 30.47
N ALA A 6 -22.33 39.63 29.19
CA ALA A 6 -21.29 38.88 28.49
C ALA A 6 -19.97 39.66 28.61
N THR A 7 -19.03 39.10 29.36
CA THR A 7 -17.65 39.58 29.41
C THR A 7 -16.91 38.96 28.23
N LYS A 8 -16.23 39.80 27.44
CA LYS A 8 -15.31 39.39 26.37
C LYS A 8 -14.45 38.20 26.84
N GLY A 9 -14.71 37.03 26.28
CA GLY A 9 -14.03 35.77 26.62
C GLY A 9 -14.94 34.53 26.65
N ASP A 10 -16.26 34.67 26.51
CA ASP A 10 -17.18 33.52 26.50
C ASP A 10 -17.05 32.74 25.18
N GLY A 11 -16.08 31.83 25.14
CA GLY A 11 -16.03 30.79 24.11
C GLY A 11 -17.33 30.01 24.16
N GLN A 12 -17.99 29.83 23.01
CA GLN A 12 -19.18 29.00 22.90
C GLN A 12 -18.84 27.60 23.43
N LEU A 13 -19.48 27.21 24.53
CA LEU A 13 -19.33 25.87 25.09
C LEU A 13 -20.25 24.90 24.34
N ALA A 14 -19.74 23.71 24.08
CA ALA A 14 -20.50 22.61 23.51
C ALA A 14 -20.90 21.65 24.63
N PHE A 15 -22.15 21.21 24.62
CA PHE A 15 -22.69 20.26 25.59
C PHE A 15 -23.30 19.09 24.85
N ARG A 16 -23.13 17.88 25.38
CA ARG A 16 -23.78 16.68 24.87
C ARG A 16 -25.05 16.39 25.66
N CYS A 17 -26.16 16.18 24.94
CA CYS A 17 -27.44 15.77 25.52
C CYS A 17 -27.34 14.34 26.09
N SER A 18 -27.64 14.13 27.36
CA SER A 18 -27.61 12.78 27.97
C SER A 18 -28.67 11.81 27.45
N ASN A 19 -29.69 12.30 26.72
CA ASN A 19 -30.78 11.46 26.21
C ASN A 19 -30.56 10.98 24.76
N CYS A 20 -30.06 11.86 23.88
CA CYS A 20 -29.85 11.51 22.47
C CYS A 20 -28.39 11.64 22.00
N ASP A 21 -27.48 11.96 22.93
CA ASP A 21 -26.06 12.18 22.68
C ASP A 21 -25.73 13.27 21.65
N VAL A 22 -26.70 14.09 21.23
CA VAL A 22 -26.45 15.17 20.27
C VAL A 22 -25.68 16.33 20.93
N MET A 23 -24.73 16.86 20.17
CA MET A 23 -23.97 18.07 20.50
C MET A 23 -24.82 19.32 20.29
N ALA A 24 -25.06 20.07 21.36
CA ALA A 24 -25.68 21.38 21.34
C ALA A 24 -24.63 22.47 21.59
N VAL A 25 -24.73 23.56 20.84
CA VAL A 25 -23.83 24.73 20.93
C VAL A 25 -24.63 25.95 21.37
N GLY A 26 -24.21 26.59 22.45
CA GLY A 26 -24.77 27.87 22.87
C GLY A 26 -25.01 28.00 24.37
N ASP A 27 -25.50 29.17 24.77
CA ASP A 27 -25.87 29.47 26.15
C ASP A 27 -27.04 28.55 26.57
N ALA A 28 -26.74 27.55 27.41
CA ALA A 28 -27.66 26.66 28.12
C ALA A 28 -29.05 26.53 27.46
N ALA A 29 -29.09 25.98 26.24
CA ALA A 29 -30.37 25.73 25.58
C ALA A 29 -31.15 24.74 26.44
N HIS A 30 -32.29 25.19 26.98
CA HIS A 30 -33.13 24.37 27.84
C HIS A 30 -33.75 23.18 27.10
N VAL A 31 -33.58 23.05 25.78
CA VAL A 31 -34.16 21.98 24.95
C VAL A 31 -33.12 21.49 23.94
N CYS A 32 -32.94 20.18 23.84
CA CYS A 32 -32.13 19.57 22.78
C CYS A 32 -32.79 19.78 21.42
N GLN A 33 -32.08 20.35 20.44
CA GLN A 33 -32.65 20.63 19.12
C GLN A 33 -33.04 19.37 18.33
N GLU A 34 -32.42 18.22 18.62
CA GLU A 34 -32.69 16.98 17.91
C GLU A 34 -33.74 16.09 18.58
N CYS A 35 -33.68 15.90 19.90
CA CYS A 35 -34.66 15.05 20.58
C CYS A 35 -35.79 15.81 21.28
N GLY A 36 -35.73 17.14 21.33
CA GLY A 36 -36.76 17.99 21.94
C GLY A 36 -36.87 17.87 23.46
N VAL A 37 -35.95 17.18 24.13
CA VAL A 37 -35.98 16.99 25.59
C VAL A 37 -35.44 18.21 26.31
N ASP A 38 -36.12 18.59 27.40
CA ASP A 38 -35.66 19.64 28.29
C ASP A 38 -34.33 19.25 28.94
N MET A 39 -33.27 20.01 28.67
CA MET A 39 -31.94 19.76 29.20
C MET A 39 -31.67 20.65 30.42
N ARG A 40 -31.55 20.03 31.60
CA ARG A 40 -31.12 20.72 32.83
C ARG A 40 -29.60 20.70 32.92
N GLU A 41 -29.02 21.68 33.63
CA GLU A 41 -27.56 21.77 33.80
C GLU A 41 -26.91 20.50 34.38
N SER A 42 -27.62 19.78 35.25
CA SER A 42 -27.16 18.50 35.81
C SER A 42 -27.07 17.36 34.78
N ASP A 43 -27.75 17.52 33.65
CA ASP A 43 -27.96 16.46 32.66
C ASP A 43 -27.06 16.68 31.42
N PHE A 44 -26.21 17.71 31.45
CA PHE A 44 -25.20 17.98 30.44
C PHE A 44 -23.95 17.15 30.68
N ILE A 45 -23.47 16.52 29.62
CA ILE A 45 -22.08 16.06 29.55
C ILE A 45 -21.31 17.21 28.89
N HIS A 46 -20.53 17.92 29.71
CA HIS A 46 -19.68 19.00 29.24
C HIS A 46 -18.59 18.45 28.33
N VAL A 47 -18.41 19.07 27.16
CA VAL A 47 -17.20 18.81 26.39
C VAL A 47 -16.04 19.55 27.02
N ALA A 48 -15.06 18.80 27.48
CA ALA A 48 -13.82 19.33 27.99
C ALA A 48 -13.01 19.95 26.84
N PRO A 49 -12.43 21.15 27.03
CA PRO A 49 -11.35 21.61 26.15
C PRO A 49 -10.19 20.64 26.28
N ARG A 50 -9.56 20.30 25.15
CA ARG A 50 -8.48 19.31 25.13
C ARG A 50 -7.21 19.93 24.62
N HIS A 51 -6.15 19.80 25.40
CA HIS A 51 -4.84 20.32 25.03
C HIS A 51 -4.03 19.24 24.29
N CYS A 52 -3.49 19.57 23.11
CA CYS A 52 -2.60 18.66 22.42
C CYS A 52 -1.16 18.83 22.94
N GLU A 53 -0.69 17.88 23.75
CA GLU A 53 0.67 17.91 24.34
C GLU A 53 1.79 17.98 23.29
N ARG A 54 1.55 17.47 22.07
CA ARG A 54 2.57 17.45 21.01
C ARG A 54 2.78 18.80 20.32
N CYS A 55 1.71 19.56 20.09
CA CYS A 55 1.80 20.83 19.35
C CYS A 55 1.42 22.06 20.16
N GLY A 56 1.01 21.87 21.42
CA GLY A 56 0.65 22.94 22.35
C GLY A 56 -0.64 23.67 21.99
N LYS A 57 -1.42 23.17 21.02
CA LYS A 57 -2.67 23.81 20.61
C LYS A 57 -3.86 23.15 21.27
N ASP A 58 -4.83 23.98 21.63
CA ASP A 58 -6.09 23.53 22.18
C ASP A 58 -7.03 23.09 21.07
N VAL A 59 -7.70 21.97 21.30
CA VAL A 59 -8.85 21.51 20.54
C VAL A 59 -10.06 22.15 21.20
N GLU A 60 -10.74 23.00 20.43
CA GLU A 60 -11.91 23.74 20.92
C GLU A 60 -13.00 22.78 21.40
N PRO A 61 -13.79 23.13 22.43
CA PRO A 61 -14.90 22.29 22.91
C PRO A 61 -15.94 21.93 21.83
N LEU A 62 -15.99 22.68 20.73
CA LEU A 62 -16.86 22.39 19.59
C LEU A 62 -16.36 21.18 18.77
N HIS A 63 -15.07 20.86 18.85
CA HIS A 63 -14.42 19.78 18.11
C HIS A 63 -14.05 18.64 19.08
N ILE A 64 -15.01 17.81 19.44
CA ILE A 64 -14.86 16.62 20.31
C ILE A 64 -14.02 15.46 19.72
N GLU A 65 -13.30 15.71 18.64
CA GLU A 65 -12.58 14.71 17.85
C GLU A 65 -11.51 14.00 18.68
N ALA A 66 -11.28 12.71 18.47
CA ALA A 66 -10.22 11.94 19.12
C ALA A 66 -8.80 12.24 18.56
N MET A 67 -8.57 13.43 18.01
CA MET A 67 -7.31 13.81 17.39
C MET A 67 -7.10 15.33 17.40
N CYS A 68 -5.84 15.74 17.21
CA CYS A 68 -5.51 17.13 17.00
C CYS A 68 -5.49 17.47 15.49
N MET A 69 -6.36 18.38 15.05
CA MET A 69 -6.38 18.84 13.67
C MET A 69 -5.13 19.60 13.22
N HIS A 70 -4.26 20.02 14.13
CA HIS A 70 -3.04 20.75 13.78
C HIS A 70 -1.82 19.86 13.56
N CYS A 71 -1.71 18.76 14.30
CA CYS A 71 -0.52 17.90 14.26
C CYS A 71 -0.82 16.41 14.14
N THR A 72 -2.09 16.06 13.89
CA THR A 72 -2.59 14.70 13.65
C THR A 72 -2.25 13.70 14.75
N THR A 73 -2.05 14.20 15.97
CA THR A 73 -1.80 13.36 17.15
C THR A 73 -3.12 12.81 17.65
N PHE A 74 -3.18 11.51 17.89
CA PHE A 74 -4.32 10.90 18.55
C PHE A 74 -4.44 11.43 19.97
N LEU A 75 -5.64 11.86 20.31
CA LEU A 75 -5.99 12.28 21.63
C LEU A 75 -7.06 11.28 22.08
N PRO A 76 -6.80 10.38 23.05
CA PRO A 76 -7.81 9.45 23.51
C PRO A 76 -9.00 10.21 24.11
N PRO A 77 -10.25 9.75 23.90
CA PRO A 77 -11.42 10.40 24.47
C PRO A 77 -11.31 10.50 25.99
N VAL A 78 -11.80 11.61 26.56
CA VAL A 78 -11.74 11.85 28.00
C VAL A 78 -12.81 11.05 28.75
N GLU A 79 -12.61 10.89 30.04
CA GLU A 79 -13.55 10.23 30.95
C GLU A 79 -14.94 10.89 30.85
N ARG A 80 -16.00 10.08 30.73
CA ARG A 80 -17.42 10.46 30.48
C ARG A 80 -17.80 10.88 29.05
N GLU A 81 -16.89 11.46 28.28
CA GLU A 81 -17.15 11.68 26.85
C GLU A 81 -17.06 10.37 26.07
N GLY A 82 -16.01 9.59 26.28
CA GLY A 82 -15.80 8.30 25.64
C GLY A 82 -15.89 8.36 24.10
N TRP A 83 -15.91 7.20 23.46
CA TRP A 83 -16.26 7.10 22.05
C TRP A 83 -17.77 7.13 21.88
N SER A 84 -18.37 8.32 22.01
CA SER A 84 -19.79 8.52 21.71
C SER A 84 -20.04 8.67 20.21
N VAL A 85 -21.30 8.55 19.78
CA VAL A 85 -21.71 8.75 18.37
C VAL A 85 -21.16 10.06 17.78
N PRO A 86 -21.29 11.23 18.44
CA PRO A 86 -20.69 12.46 17.94
C PRO A 86 -19.17 12.42 17.83
N VAL A 87 -18.48 11.84 18.83
CA VAL A 87 -17.00 11.74 18.83
C VAL A 87 -16.55 10.92 17.64
N VAL A 88 -17.19 9.79 17.36
CA VAL A 88 -16.92 8.97 16.17
C VAL A 88 -17.17 9.77 14.89
N CYS A 89 -18.34 10.40 14.77
CA CYS A 89 -18.72 11.13 13.57
C CYS A 89 -17.76 12.28 13.25
N GLU A 90 -17.45 13.14 14.23
CA GLU A 90 -16.51 14.24 14.04
C GLU A 90 -15.09 13.74 13.81
N THR A 91 -14.67 12.67 14.50
CA THR A 91 -13.34 12.06 14.25
C THR A 91 -13.20 11.57 12.82
N LEU A 92 -14.22 10.91 12.25
CA LEU A 92 -14.12 10.43 10.87
C LEU A 92 -14.18 11.57 9.85
N LYS A 93 -15.01 12.60 10.08
CA LYS A 93 -15.00 13.82 9.25
C LYS A 93 -13.63 14.49 9.27
N GLY A 94 -13.04 14.66 10.45
CA GLY A 94 -11.71 15.25 10.62
C GLY A 94 -10.63 14.43 9.90
N LEU A 95 -10.70 13.10 9.89
CA LEU A 95 -9.75 12.25 9.18
C LEU A 95 -9.80 12.49 7.67
N VAL A 96 -11.01 12.61 7.11
CA VAL A 96 -11.21 12.98 5.71
C VAL A 96 -10.62 14.37 5.48
N GLN A 97 -11.00 15.38 6.27
CA GLN A 97 -10.52 16.76 6.15
C GLN A 97 -8.98 16.88 6.23
N LEU A 98 -8.34 16.12 7.13
CA LEU A 98 -6.88 16.07 7.25
C LEU A 98 -6.24 15.50 5.98
N SER A 99 -6.81 14.43 5.43
CA SER A 99 -6.39 13.89 4.13
C SER A 99 -6.62 14.89 2.99
N GLU A 100 -7.59 15.79 3.14
CA GLU A 100 -7.89 16.84 2.18
C GLU A 100 -6.87 17.96 2.17
N ARG A 101 -6.53 18.43 3.37
CA ARG A 101 -5.63 19.55 3.61
C ARG A 101 -4.17 19.17 3.40
N ASP A 102 -3.73 18.06 3.98
CA ASP A 102 -2.30 17.72 4.09
C ASP A 102 -1.89 16.55 3.19
N GLY A 103 -2.85 15.92 2.50
CA GLY A 103 -2.62 14.67 1.77
C GLY A 103 -2.42 13.47 2.70
N ILE A 104 -2.08 12.31 2.13
CA ILE A 104 -1.71 11.13 2.93
C ILE A 104 -0.25 11.23 3.36
N ASN A 105 0.00 10.98 4.64
CA ASN A 105 1.35 10.97 5.21
C ASN A 105 1.42 9.98 6.38
N GLU A 106 2.65 9.75 6.86
CA GLU A 106 2.92 8.81 7.96
C GLU A 106 2.08 9.11 9.20
N ARG A 107 1.94 10.40 9.58
CA ARG A 107 1.20 10.76 10.79
C ARG A 107 -0.29 10.41 10.69
N LEU A 108 -0.89 10.62 9.52
CA LEU A 108 -2.29 10.24 9.28
C LEU A 108 -2.47 8.72 9.29
N VAL A 109 -1.51 7.97 8.77
CA VAL A 109 -1.50 6.49 8.84
C VAL A 109 -1.38 6.01 10.29
N THR A 110 -0.47 6.60 11.08
CA THR A 110 -0.33 6.31 12.52
C THR A 110 -1.64 6.59 13.25
N LEU A 111 -2.26 7.75 12.99
CA LEU A 111 -3.52 8.14 13.58
C LEU A 111 -4.66 7.16 13.23
N LEU A 112 -4.78 6.75 11.96
CA LEU A 112 -5.75 5.73 11.55
C LEU A 112 -5.53 4.40 12.29
N GLN A 113 -4.27 4.02 12.53
CA GLN A 113 -3.92 2.83 13.27
C GLN A 113 -4.28 2.94 14.76
N GLU A 114 -4.10 4.11 15.37
CA GLU A 114 -4.49 4.40 16.75
C GLU A 114 -6.02 4.41 16.91
N VAL A 115 -6.74 5.04 15.99
CA VAL A 115 -8.21 5.01 15.92
C VAL A 115 -8.69 3.57 15.79
N MET A 116 -8.14 2.79 14.86
CA MET A 116 -8.50 1.39 14.69
C MET A 116 -8.23 0.55 15.95
N CYS A 117 -7.08 0.75 16.61
CA CYS A 117 -6.79 0.10 17.89
C CYS A 117 -7.86 0.44 18.93
N SER A 118 -8.22 1.72 19.02
CA SER A 118 -9.23 2.18 19.97
C SER A 118 -10.64 1.67 19.67
N PHE A 119 -11.00 1.47 18.40
CA PHE A 119 -12.26 0.81 18.02
C PHE A 119 -12.31 -0.63 18.51
N LYS A 120 -11.19 -1.35 18.46
CA LYS A 120 -11.11 -2.73 18.94
C LYS A 120 -11.21 -2.87 20.46
N THR A 121 -10.78 -1.86 21.21
CA THR A 121 -10.60 -1.97 22.67
C THR A 121 -11.54 -1.11 23.49
N HIS A 122 -12.00 0.03 22.98
CA HIS A 122 -12.65 1.08 23.78
C HIS A 122 -13.99 1.56 23.22
N VAL A 123 -14.34 1.25 21.98
CA VAL A 123 -15.65 1.63 21.41
C VAL A 123 -16.68 0.56 21.78
N GLU A 124 -17.81 0.98 22.33
CA GLU A 124 -18.90 0.07 22.69
C GLU A 124 -19.69 -0.39 21.45
N LEU A 125 -20.24 -1.61 21.51
CA LEU A 125 -21.01 -2.19 20.40
C LEU A 125 -22.17 -1.27 19.97
N ARG A 126 -22.91 -0.70 20.93
CA ARG A 126 -24.03 0.20 20.65
C ARG A 126 -23.61 1.39 19.78
N VAL A 127 -22.46 1.99 20.07
CA VAL A 127 -21.95 3.12 19.28
C VAL A 127 -21.52 2.67 17.88
N MET A 128 -20.93 1.48 17.75
CA MET A 128 -20.61 0.91 16.44
C MET A 128 -21.86 0.67 15.59
N GLU A 129 -22.94 0.15 16.19
CA GLU A 129 -24.23 -0.08 15.52
C GLU A 129 -24.85 1.24 15.05
N GLU A 130 -24.91 2.25 15.93
CA GLU A 130 -25.49 3.56 15.63
C GLU A 130 -24.69 4.36 14.59
N THR A 131 -23.36 4.20 14.55
CA THR A 131 -22.48 4.92 13.61
C THR A 131 -22.13 4.15 12.34
N HIS A 132 -22.52 2.89 12.21
CA HIS A 132 -22.09 1.98 11.14
C HIS A 132 -22.18 2.59 9.74
N VAL A 133 -23.35 3.09 9.36
CA VAL A 133 -23.60 3.67 8.03
C VAL A 133 -22.74 4.91 7.80
N PHE A 134 -22.62 5.76 8.83
CA PHE A 134 -21.81 6.98 8.75
C PHE A 134 -20.32 6.63 8.56
N VAL A 135 -19.82 5.67 9.33
CA VAL A 135 -18.44 5.18 9.22
C VAL A 135 -18.17 4.61 7.83
N ALA A 136 -19.09 3.80 7.30
CA ALA A 136 -19.00 3.26 5.95
C ALA A 136 -18.92 4.36 4.88
N VAL A 137 -19.70 5.43 5.01
CA VAL A 137 -19.69 6.56 4.08
C VAL A 137 -18.38 7.34 4.14
N GLU A 138 -17.93 7.76 5.33
CA GLU A 138 -16.72 8.57 5.45
C GLU A 138 -15.44 7.79 5.11
N LEU A 139 -15.34 6.53 5.55
CA LEU A 139 -14.23 5.66 5.15
C LEU A 139 -14.30 5.34 3.66
N GLY A 140 -15.49 5.17 3.08
CA GLY A 140 -15.68 5.04 1.63
C GLY A 140 -15.15 6.24 0.86
N ARG A 141 -15.45 7.47 1.31
CA ARG A 141 -14.92 8.72 0.74
C ARG A 141 -13.40 8.77 0.80
N LEU A 142 -12.81 8.45 1.96
CA LEU A 142 -11.36 8.37 2.12
C LEU A 142 -10.75 7.36 1.13
N GLN A 143 -11.34 6.17 1.03
CA GLN A 143 -10.88 5.13 0.10
C GLN A 143 -10.96 5.58 -1.35
N THR A 144 -12.09 6.12 -1.81
CA THR A 144 -12.25 6.63 -3.19
C THR A 144 -11.21 7.70 -3.52
N ARG A 145 -10.95 8.62 -2.59
CA ARG A 145 -9.93 9.67 -2.74
C ARG A 145 -8.53 9.09 -2.87
N LEU A 146 -8.20 8.11 -2.05
CA LEU A 146 -6.88 7.49 -1.99
C LEU A 146 -6.64 6.46 -3.11
N PHE A 147 -7.70 5.92 -3.71
CA PHE A 147 -7.64 4.83 -4.69
C PHE A 147 -6.73 5.17 -5.88
N LYS A 148 -6.72 6.43 -6.31
CA LYS A 148 -5.86 6.89 -7.42
C LYS A 148 -4.36 6.87 -7.12
N PHE A 149 -3.97 6.76 -5.85
CA PHE A 149 -2.58 6.77 -5.39
C PHE A 149 -2.05 5.37 -5.05
N ILE A 150 -2.91 4.34 -4.98
CA ILE A 150 -2.50 2.99 -4.57
C ILE A 150 -1.38 2.41 -5.44
N ALA A 151 -1.30 2.84 -6.70
CA ALA A 151 -0.31 2.31 -7.63
C ALA A 151 1.12 2.81 -7.34
N TYR A 152 1.31 3.83 -6.51
CA TYR A 152 2.63 4.43 -6.28
C TYR A 152 2.87 4.95 -4.86
N ASP A 153 1.88 4.88 -3.99
CA ASP A 153 1.96 5.38 -2.63
C ASP A 153 1.63 4.26 -1.61
N ALA A 154 2.66 3.79 -0.92
CA ALA A 154 2.53 2.79 0.14
C ALA A 154 1.68 3.29 1.32
N MET A 155 1.75 4.59 1.64
CA MET A 155 0.94 5.19 2.70
C MET A 155 -0.53 5.23 2.31
N ALA A 156 -0.84 5.54 1.05
CA ALA A 156 -2.21 5.46 0.54
C ALA A 156 -2.76 4.03 0.63
N ARG A 157 -1.98 3.02 0.23
CA ARG A 157 -2.37 1.61 0.38
C ARG A 157 -2.62 1.24 1.84
N ARG A 158 -1.70 1.63 2.73
CA ARG A 158 -1.79 1.34 4.16
C ARG A 158 -3.00 2.01 4.81
N ALA A 159 -3.30 3.26 4.45
CA ALA A 159 -4.48 3.96 4.92
C ALA A 159 -5.79 3.28 4.47
N ILE A 160 -5.88 2.85 3.20
CA ILE A 160 -7.04 2.09 2.70
C ILE A 160 -7.12 0.72 3.40
N ALA A 161 -6.01 0.03 3.63
CA ALA A 161 -5.99 -1.22 4.41
C ALA A 161 -6.59 -0.99 5.80
N LEU A 162 -6.13 0.04 6.52
CA LEU A 162 -6.64 0.38 7.85
C LEU A 162 -8.13 0.72 7.83
N ALA A 163 -8.58 1.50 6.85
CA ALA A 163 -10.00 1.83 6.67
C ALA A 163 -10.84 0.57 6.43
N LYS A 164 -10.39 -0.35 5.57
CA LYS A 164 -11.05 -1.63 5.33
C LYS A 164 -11.07 -2.55 6.54
N GLN A 165 -9.96 -2.63 7.29
CA GLN A 165 -9.92 -3.40 8.54
C GLN A 165 -10.91 -2.83 9.57
N LEU A 166 -11.04 -1.50 9.65
CA LEU A 166 -11.96 -0.86 10.57
C LEU A 166 -13.41 -1.19 10.20
N LEU A 167 -13.77 -1.12 8.91
CA LEU A 167 -15.08 -1.53 8.41
C LEU A 167 -15.35 -3.02 8.67
N GLU A 168 -14.39 -3.90 8.36
CA GLU A 168 -14.51 -5.33 8.62
C GLU A 168 -14.72 -5.63 10.11
N HIS A 169 -14.02 -4.91 11.00
CA HIS A 169 -14.20 -5.04 12.43
C HIS A 169 -15.61 -4.63 12.87
N ILE A 170 -16.08 -3.46 12.43
CA ILE A 170 -17.42 -2.96 12.77
C ILE A 170 -18.50 -3.90 12.22
N ASP A 171 -18.41 -4.29 10.94
CA ASP A 171 -19.35 -5.24 10.31
C ASP A 171 -19.42 -6.56 11.08
N THR A 172 -18.26 -7.10 11.46
CA THR A 172 -18.18 -8.35 12.23
C THR A 172 -18.84 -8.19 13.61
N LYS A 173 -18.61 -7.06 14.29
CA LYS A 173 -19.19 -6.80 15.61
C LYS A 173 -20.69 -6.56 15.56
N CYS A 174 -21.17 -5.87 14.53
CA CYS A 174 -22.59 -5.59 14.30
C CYS A 174 -23.35 -6.76 13.63
N GLY A 175 -22.70 -7.91 13.41
CA GLY A 175 -23.35 -9.12 12.88
C GLY A 175 -23.58 -9.16 11.36
N PHE A 176 -22.96 -8.25 10.60
CA PHE A 176 -22.99 -8.25 9.14
C PHE A 176 -21.99 -9.27 8.56
N LEU A 177 -22.30 -10.56 8.73
CA LEU A 177 -21.49 -11.66 8.24
C LEU A 177 -21.62 -11.80 6.72
N GLY A 178 -20.49 -11.74 6.00
CA GLY A 178 -20.43 -11.96 4.55
C GLY A 178 -19.98 -10.76 3.72
N THR A 179 -19.86 -9.57 4.31
CA THR A 179 -19.26 -8.42 3.63
C THR A 179 -17.77 -8.67 3.41
N LYS A 180 -17.36 -8.73 2.15
CA LYS A 180 -15.94 -8.87 1.79
C LYS A 180 -15.33 -7.49 1.56
N HIS A 181 -14.54 -7.02 2.51
CA HIS A 181 -13.80 -5.75 2.40
C HIS A 181 -12.51 -5.89 1.58
N PHE A 182 -11.96 -7.11 1.49
CA PHE A 182 -10.74 -7.43 0.76
C PHE A 182 -11.01 -8.34 -0.43
N LEU A 183 -10.25 -8.16 -1.51
CA LEU A 183 -10.26 -9.07 -2.65
C LEU A 183 -9.48 -10.35 -2.32
N ASN A 184 -9.80 -11.45 -3.00
CA ASN A 184 -9.01 -12.68 -2.87
C ASN A 184 -7.55 -12.40 -3.29
N GLY A 185 -6.59 -12.89 -2.50
CA GLY A 185 -5.16 -12.65 -2.73
C GLY A 185 -4.67 -11.26 -2.34
N GLN A 186 -5.52 -10.39 -1.78
CA GLN A 186 -5.11 -9.09 -1.27
C GLN A 186 -4.66 -9.19 0.18
N CYS A 187 -3.45 -8.71 0.47
CA CYS A 187 -2.95 -8.63 1.83
C CYS A 187 -3.82 -7.67 2.66
N PRO A 188 -4.39 -8.11 3.81
CA PRO A 188 -5.28 -7.28 4.61
C PRO A 188 -4.55 -6.11 5.29
N TYR A 189 -3.23 -6.18 5.40
CA TYR A 189 -2.44 -5.18 6.12
C TYR A 189 -1.90 -4.05 5.25
N CYS A 190 -1.59 -4.32 3.98
CA CYS A 190 -0.94 -3.35 3.09
C CYS A 190 -1.60 -3.24 1.71
N LEU A 191 -2.66 -4.00 1.42
CA LEU A 191 -3.29 -4.12 0.10
C LEU A 191 -2.39 -4.61 -1.03
N GLY A 192 -1.21 -5.17 -0.71
CA GLY A 192 -0.37 -5.90 -1.65
C GLY A 192 -0.99 -7.23 -2.09
N THR A 193 -0.32 -7.95 -2.96
CA THR A 193 -0.66 -9.31 -3.40
C THR A 193 0.12 -10.41 -2.68
N HIS A 194 1.08 -10.06 -1.82
CA HIS A 194 1.82 -11.05 -1.04
C HIS A 194 0.96 -11.69 0.07
N PRO A 195 1.35 -12.88 0.56
CA PRO A 195 0.77 -13.51 1.75
C PRO A 195 0.84 -12.60 2.97
N LYS A 196 -0.15 -12.69 3.86
CA LYS A 196 -0.22 -11.83 5.05
C LYS A 196 0.98 -12.03 5.99
N GLU A 197 1.53 -13.24 5.99
CA GLU A 197 2.65 -13.71 6.81
C GLU A 197 3.94 -12.95 6.48
N LEU A 198 4.08 -12.50 5.22
CA LEU A 198 5.23 -11.75 4.71
C LEU A 198 5.08 -10.22 4.86
N CYS A 199 3.94 -9.75 5.36
CA CYS A 199 3.72 -8.31 5.48
C CYS A 199 4.58 -7.69 6.57
N VAL A 200 5.22 -6.54 6.29
CA VAL A 200 5.91 -5.70 7.29
C VAL A 200 4.97 -5.23 8.41
N HIS A 201 3.67 -5.15 8.14
CA HIS A 201 2.66 -4.74 9.11
C HIS A 201 2.02 -5.92 9.85
N ASN A 202 2.39 -7.17 9.50
CA ASN A 202 2.03 -8.33 10.30
C ASN A 202 2.93 -8.40 11.54
N LYS A 203 2.33 -8.59 12.71
CA LYS A 203 3.07 -8.65 13.97
C LYS A 203 3.61 -10.05 14.28
N GLU A 204 3.07 -11.06 13.63
CA GLU A 204 3.52 -12.44 13.80
C GLU A 204 4.83 -12.66 13.02
N PRO A 205 5.82 -13.36 13.62
CA PRO A 205 7.02 -13.74 12.89
C PRO A 205 6.66 -14.72 11.77
N TRP A 206 7.39 -14.66 10.67
CA TRP A 206 7.29 -15.70 9.65
C TRP A 206 8.26 -16.84 10.00
N ILE A 207 7.84 -18.06 9.68
CA ILE A 207 8.61 -19.27 9.94
C ILE A 207 9.29 -19.70 8.65
N CYS A 208 10.60 -19.91 8.69
CA CYS A 208 11.34 -20.43 7.56
C CYS A 208 10.93 -21.88 7.28
N GLU A 209 10.40 -22.15 6.08
CA GLU A 209 9.97 -23.50 5.68
C GLU A 209 11.10 -24.52 5.65
N GLU A 210 12.35 -24.08 5.50
CA GLU A 210 13.52 -24.97 5.39
C GLU A 210 14.15 -25.32 6.74
N CYS A 211 14.31 -24.33 7.63
CA CYS A 211 15.03 -24.52 8.89
C CYS A 211 14.16 -24.31 10.15
N GLY A 212 12.91 -23.88 9.98
CA GLY A 212 11.98 -23.61 11.09
C GLY A 212 12.27 -22.35 11.89
N ALA A 213 13.29 -21.56 11.51
CA ALA A 213 13.65 -20.35 12.24
C ALA A 213 12.59 -19.24 12.12
N GLU A 214 12.32 -18.56 13.24
CA GLU A 214 11.49 -17.37 13.28
C GLU A 214 12.27 -16.15 12.76
N ASN A 215 11.62 -15.39 11.89
CA ASN A 215 12.20 -14.18 11.31
C ASN A 215 11.20 -13.03 11.35
N LYS A 216 11.72 -11.80 11.30
CA LYS A 216 10.91 -10.58 11.23
C LYS A 216 10.84 -10.09 9.80
N ASN A 217 9.69 -9.58 9.39
CA ASN A 217 9.59 -8.86 8.12
C ASN A 217 10.11 -7.44 8.31
N ALA A 218 11.16 -7.07 7.58
CA ALA A 218 11.65 -5.69 7.54
C ALA A 218 11.30 -5.07 6.16
N ASP A 219 10.65 -3.91 6.16
CA ASP A 219 10.70 -2.92 5.07
C ASP A 219 10.06 -3.20 3.66
N ILE A 220 9.97 -2.10 2.90
CA ILE A 220 9.45 -1.72 1.56
C ILE A 220 9.37 -2.77 0.44
N CYS A 221 10.09 -3.86 0.58
CA CYS A 221 10.28 -4.86 -0.47
C CYS A 221 8.98 -5.64 -0.77
N SER A 222 7.99 -5.59 0.14
CA SER A 222 6.60 -6.06 -0.04
C SER A 222 5.76 -5.20 -1.02
N TYR A 223 6.34 -4.19 -1.66
CA TYR A 223 5.67 -3.36 -2.66
C TYR A 223 6.34 -3.39 -4.04
N VAL A 224 7.28 -4.31 -4.25
CA VAL A 224 8.14 -4.37 -5.43
C VAL A 224 7.77 -5.57 -6.28
N CYS A 225 7.47 -5.34 -7.57
CA CYS A 225 7.30 -6.46 -8.50
C CYS A 225 8.66 -7.01 -8.96
N GLN A 226 8.63 -8.24 -9.46
CA GLN A 226 9.79 -8.94 -10.01
C GLN A 226 10.54 -8.10 -11.07
N ASN A 227 9.83 -7.25 -11.83
CA ASN A 227 10.40 -6.38 -12.87
C ASN A 227 11.05 -5.09 -12.33
N CYS A 228 10.65 -4.63 -11.16
CA CYS A 228 11.22 -3.44 -10.53
C CYS A 228 12.43 -3.79 -9.65
N LEU A 229 12.45 -5.00 -9.07
CA LEU A 229 13.63 -5.53 -8.37
C LEU A 229 14.82 -5.73 -9.32
N SER A 230 14.54 -6.06 -10.59
CA SER A 230 15.56 -6.23 -11.62
C SER A 230 16.10 -4.92 -12.20
N LEU A 231 15.60 -3.75 -11.79
CA LEU A 231 15.83 -2.49 -12.52
C LEU A 231 16.51 -1.33 -11.80
N ARG A 232 17.05 -1.43 -10.57
CA ARG A 232 17.89 -0.34 -10.03
C ARG A 232 18.94 -0.78 -9.00
N PRO A 233 20.23 -0.41 -9.17
CA PRO A 233 21.21 -0.39 -8.10
C PRO A 233 20.71 0.38 -6.86
N CYS A 234 19.97 1.49 -7.04
CA CYS A 234 19.38 2.23 -5.93
C CYS A 234 18.14 1.57 -5.26
N VAL A 235 17.62 0.46 -5.79
CA VAL A 235 16.65 -0.41 -5.11
C VAL A 235 17.37 -1.60 -4.45
N GLN A 236 18.46 -2.11 -5.03
CA GLN A 236 19.34 -3.09 -4.36
C GLN A 236 20.09 -2.51 -3.16
N GLU A 237 20.55 -1.26 -3.22
CA GLU A 237 21.15 -0.53 -2.09
C GLU A 237 20.12 -0.12 -1.03
N LYS A 238 18.82 -0.13 -1.37
CA LYS A 238 17.71 0.24 -0.48
C LYS A 238 16.83 -0.92 -0.03
N CYS A 239 16.91 -2.10 -0.65
CA CYS A 239 16.24 -3.30 -0.14
C CYS A 239 17.18 -3.92 0.90
N PRO A 240 16.82 -3.93 2.19
CA PRO A 240 17.67 -4.50 3.22
C PRO A 240 17.78 -6.01 2.95
N THR A 241 18.98 -6.56 2.77
CA THR A 241 19.20 -8.02 2.65
C THR A 241 18.56 -8.77 3.84
N ASP A 242 18.59 -8.15 5.01
CA ASP A 242 17.97 -8.62 6.26
C ASP A 242 16.45 -8.86 6.17
N ALA A 243 15.77 -8.21 5.22
CA ALA A 243 14.33 -8.40 4.98
C ALA A 243 14.00 -9.64 4.14
N TRP A 244 14.98 -10.11 3.36
CA TRP A 244 14.81 -11.13 2.35
C TRP A 244 15.19 -12.50 2.89
N GLU A 245 16.14 -12.56 3.81
CA GLU A 245 16.82 -13.80 4.17
C GLU A 245 16.45 -14.30 5.55
N CYS A 246 16.27 -15.62 5.66
CA CYS A 246 16.31 -16.28 6.95
C CYS A 246 17.68 -16.05 7.58
N LEU A 247 17.74 -15.45 8.78
CA LEU A 247 19.01 -15.15 9.44
C LEU A 247 19.83 -16.40 9.80
N GLN A 248 19.21 -17.57 9.82
CA GLN A 248 19.88 -18.84 10.13
C GLN A 248 20.39 -19.57 8.89
N CYS A 249 19.57 -19.72 7.84
CA CYS A 249 19.93 -20.50 6.65
C CYS A 249 20.19 -19.65 5.41
N GLN A 250 20.08 -18.32 5.52
CA GLN A 250 20.29 -17.33 4.47
C GLN A 250 19.41 -17.54 3.23
N ARG A 251 18.34 -18.34 3.35
CA ARG A 251 17.38 -18.52 2.27
C ARG A 251 16.50 -17.30 2.14
N VAL A 252 16.38 -16.84 0.90
CA VAL A 252 15.48 -15.77 0.51
C VAL A 252 14.02 -16.24 0.54
N ASN A 253 13.15 -15.57 1.29
CA ASN A 253 11.71 -15.82 1.32
C ASN A 253 10.95 -14.61 0.74
N VAL A 254 10.70 -14.65 -0.56
CA VAL A 254 10.12 -13.52 -1.27
C VAL A 254 8.99 -13.97 -2.16
N GLU A 255 7.88 -13.26 -2.02
CA GLU A 255 6.83 -13.25 -3.01
C GLU A 255 6.74 -11.86 -3.62
N PHE A 256 6.94 -11.79 -4.94
CA PHE A 256 6.92 -10.52 -5.66
C PHE A 256 5.50 -10.00 -5.80
N GLU A 257 5.35 -8.70 -5.64
CA GLU A 257 4.06 -8.05 -5.85
C GLU A 257 3.65 -8.07 -7.31
N ALA A 258 2.37 -8.33 -7.54
CA ALA A 258 1.75 -8.10 -8.82
C ALA A 258 1.63 -6.57 -9.07
N TYR A 259 1.29 -5.79 -8.03
CA TYR A 259 1.17 -4.33 -8.10
C TYR A 259 2.39 -3.62 -7.49
N CYS A 260 3.34 -3.21 -8.33
CA CYS A 260 4.52 -2.47 -7.87
C CYS A 260 4.25 -0.97 -7.64
N ILE A 261 4.59 -0.45 -6.46
CA ILE A 261 4.51 1.00 -6.18
C ILE A 261 5.58 1.84 -6.92
N PHE A 262 6.63 1.19 -7.43
CA PHE A 262 7.73 1.89 -8.09
C PHE A 262 7.55 2.05 -9.60
N CYS A 263 7.00 1.05 -10.28
CA CYS A 263 6.78 1.10 -11.75
C CYS A 263 5.31 1.10 -12.16
N GLY A 264 4.35 0.92 -11.24
CA GLY A 264 2.91 1.05 -11.52
C GLY A 264 2.33 0.04 -12.52
N VAL A 265 3.08 -1.02 -12.87
CA VAL A 265 2.87 -1.88 -14.05
C VAL A 265 1.51 -2.58 -14.12
N GLN A 266 0.75 -2.71 -13.03
CA GLN A 266 -0.58 -3.31 -13.10
C GLN A 266 -1.75 -2.36 -13.37
N ARG A 267 -1.54 -1.06 -13.63
CA ARG A 267 -2.62 -0.26 -14.22
C ARG A 267 -2.85 -0.61 -15.69
N ALA A 268 -1.78 -0.67 -16.50
CA ALA A 268 -1.90 -1.05 -17.91
C ALA A 268 -2.33 -2.50 -18.10
N ALA A 269 -1.87 -3.42 -17.25
CA ALA A 269 -2.27 -4.82 -17.32
C ALA A 269 -3.69 -5.06 -16.80
N VAL A 270 -4.18 -4.40 -15.74
CA VAL A 270 -5.55 -4.63 -15.23
C VAL A 270 -6.61 -3.84 -16.01
N GLU A 271 -6.27 -2.67 -16.57
CA GLU A 271 -7.17 -1.95 -17.49
C GLU A 271 -7.21 -2.60 -18.89
N SER A 272 -6.22 -3.43 -19.26
CA SER A 272 -6.14 -4.13 -20.55
C SER A 272 -6.41 -5.64 -20.49
N ALA A 273 -6.21 -6.32 -19.36
CA ALA A 273 -6.31 -7.78 -19.24
C ALA A 273 -7.67 -8.20 -18.72
N VAL A 274 -8.70 -7.87 -19.51
CA VAL A 274 -9.84 -8.77 -19.65
C VAL A 274 -9.43 -10.04 -20.41
N GLU A 275 -8.29 -10.14 -21.12
CA GLU A 275 -7.96 -11.38 -21.88
C GLU A 275 -6.49 -11.86 -21.99
N GLU A 276 -5.44 -11.17 -21.52
CA GLU A 276 -4.06 -11.61 -21.83
C GLU A 276 -3.16 -11.84 -20.61
N ALA A 277 -3.06 -13.10 -20.18
CA ALA A 277 -1.97 -13.58 -19.33
C ALA A 277 -0.66 -13.61 -20.14
N ALA A 278 0.14 -12.55 -20.04
CA ALA A 278 1.45 -12.47 -20.67
C ALA A 278 2.54 -13.13 -19.80
N GLU A 279 3.16 -14.19 -20.35
CA GLU A 279 4.29 -14.91 -19.76
C GLU A 279 5.53 -14.02 -19.56
N VAL A 280 6.18 -14.22 -18.40
CA VAL A 280 7.32 -13.50 -17.84
C VAL A 280 8.60 -13.64 -18.70
N CYS A 281 9.32 -12.54 -18.97
CA CYS A 281 10.66 -12.54 -19.60
C CYS A 281 11.77 -12.44 -18.54
N PRO A 282 12.77 -13.34 -18.48
CA PRO A 282 13.86 -13.28 -17.50
C PRO A 282 15.08 -12.46 -17.98
N PHE A 283 15.69 -11.69 -17.07
CA PHE A 283 16.79 -10.72 -17.30
C PHE A 283 18.20 -11.33 -17.21
N VAL A 284 19.20 -10.74 -17.90
CA VAL A 284 20.58 -11.26 -18.01
C VAL A 284 21.59 -10.41 -17.25
N PRO A 285 22.38 -10.96 -16.31
CA PRO A 285 23.52 -10.25 -15.74
C PRO A 285 24.68 -10.14 -16.73
N ALA A 286 25.24 -8.94 -16.89
CA ALA A 286 26.42 -8.64 -17.70
C ALA A 286 27.57 -8.15 -16.80
N LYS A 287 28.82 -8.58 -17.06
CA LYS A 287 30.01 -8.09 -16.34
C LYS A 287 30.74 -7.07 -17.22
N CYS A 288 30.90 -5.85 -16.74
CA CYS A 288 31.62 -4.80 -17.45
C CYS A 288 33.09 -5.21 -17.65
N ALA A 289 33.56 -5.22 -18.90
CA ALA A 289 34.95 -5.58 -19.21
C ALA A 289 35.97 -4.55 -18.68
N THR A 290 35.54 -3.32 -18.42
CA THR A 290 36.43 -2.23 -17.97
C THR A 290 36.53 -2.15 -16.45
N CYS A 291 35.40 -2.19 -15.75
CA CYS A 291 35.37 -2.01 -14.29
C CYS A 291 35.00 -3.29 -13.52
N ALA A 292 34.83 -4.42 -14.21
CA ALA A 292 34.46 -5.73 -13.65
C ALA A 292 33.11 -5.78 -12.90
N LEU A 293 32.33 -4.69 -12.90
CA LEU A 293 31.01 -4.60 -12.27
C LEU A 293 29.99 -5.49 -12.98
N VAL A 294 29.28 -6.32 -12.22
CA VAL A 294 28.14 -7.11 -12.72
C VAL A 294 26.87 -6.28 -12.59
N HIS A 295 26.13 -6.11 -13.68
CA HIS A 295 24.99 -5.22 -13.79
C HIS A 295 23.92 -5.83 -14.71
N LEU A 296 22.67 -5.43 -14.50
CA LEU A 296 21.51 -5.95 -15.23
C LEU A 296 21.12 -5.08 -16.44
N GLU A 297 21.87 -4.00 -16.68
CA GLU A 297 21.64 -3.03 -17.74
C GLU A 297 22.50 -3.33 -18.97
N ALA A 298 22.07 -2.88 -20.17
CA ALA A 298 22.84 -3.01 -21.41
C ALA A 298 24.11 -2.14 -21.44
N ARG A 299 24.26 -1.18 -20.51
CA ARG A 299 25.43 -0.31 -20.35
C ARG A 299 25.85 -0.26 -18.90
N CYS A 300 27.15 -0.20 -18.66
CA CYS A 300 27.68 -0.10 -17.30
C CYS A 300 27.24 1.21 -16.64
N PRO A 301 26.60 1.20 -15.45
CA PRO A 301 26.18 2.43 -14.77
C PRO A 301 27.35 3.29 -14.28
N LEU A 302 28.55 2.71 -14.17
CA LEU A 302 29.74 3.35 -13.62
C LEU A 302 30.64 3.97 -14.69
N CYS A 303 30.81 3.28 -15.83
CA CYS A 303 31.70 3.75 -16.89
C CYS A 303 30.98 3.99 -18.21
N HIS A 304 29.66 3.78 -18.27
CA HIS A 304 28.80 3.92 -19.45
C HIS A 304 29.22 3.12 -20.70
N ASN A 305 30.22 2.24 -20.57
CA ASN A 305 30.64 1.36 -21.65
C ASN A 305 29.57 0.28 -21.91
N ASP A 306 29.29 0.08 -23.19
CA ASP A 306 28.27 -0.81 -23.73
C ASP A 306 28.56 -2.31 -23.48
N VAL A 307 27.52 -3.09 -23.19
CA VAL A 307 27.38 -4.42 -23.78
C VAL A 307 27.14 -4.19 -25.28
N PRO A 308 27.86 -4.85 -26.22
CA PRO A 308 27.76 -4.52 -27.63
C PRO A 308 26.29 -4.39 -28.09
N GLU A 309 25.89 -3.21 -28.58
CA GLU A 309 24.51 -2.91 -29.04
C GLU A 309 24.01 -3.90 -30.11
N SER A 310 24.97 -4.61 -30.72
CA SER A 310 24.72 -5.70 -31.63
C SER A 310 25.70 -6.85 -31.40
N MET A 311 25.18 -8.07 -31.44
CA MET A 311 25.96 -9.27 -31.71
C MET A 311 26.03 -9.43 -33.22
N LYS A 312 27.20 -9.29 -33.83
CA LYS A 312 27.36 -9.43 -35.29
C LYS A 312 27.98 -10.78 -35.61
N ASN A 313 27.31 -11.58 -36.44
CA ASN A 313 27.75 -12.91 -36.85
C ASN A 313 28.14 -13.82 -35.65
N ALA A 314 27.36 -13.75 -34.57
CA ALA A 314 27.56 -14.61 -33.41
C ALA A 314 27.07 -16.03 -33.71
N GLU A 315 27.78 -17.02 -33.17
CA GLU A 315 27.37 -18.41 -33.21
C GLU A 315 26.47 -18.74 -32.03
N GLY A 316 25.54 -19.67 -32.21
CA GLY A 316 24.73 -20.20 -31.13
C GLY A 316 23.97 -21.46 -31.51
N VAL A 317 23.25 -22.00 -30.53
CA VAL A 317 22.44 -23.22 -30.68
C VAL A 317 20.99 -22.90 -30.34
N VAL A 318 20.07 -23.34 -31.19
CA VAL A 318 18.63 -23.24 -30.94
C VAL A 318 18.29 -24.08 -29.72
N CYS A 319 17.88 -23.44 -28.62
CA CYS A 319 17.68 -24.10 -27.32
C CYS A 319 16.21 -24.32 -26.98
N MET A 320 15.30 -23.58 -27.64
CA MET A 320 13.85 -23.72 -27.49
C MET A 320 13.14 -23.30 -28.77
N VAL A 321 12.10 -24.05 -29.16
CA VAL A 321 11.26 -23.76 -30.33
C VAL A 321 9.81 -23.96 -29.92
N THR A 322 8.95 -23.00 -30.25
CA THR A 322 7.49 -23.06 -30.08
C THR A 322 6.82 -22.73 -31.42
N ASN A 323 5.48 -22.81 -31.47
CA ASN A 323 4.72 -22.45 -32.67
C ASN A 323 4.76 -20.94 -33.00
N ARG A 324 5.21 -20.10 -32.05
CA ARG A 324 5.17 -18.62 -32.18
C ARG A 324 6.53 -17.93 -32.03
N TYR A 325 7.51 -18.59 -31.40
CA TYR A 325 8.86 -18.05 -31.22
C TYR A 325 9.91 -19.15 -31.00
N ALA A 326 11.19 -18.81 -31.16
CA ALA A 326 12.31 -19.65 -30.75
C ALA A 326 13.34 -18.84 -29.97
N PHE A 327 14.27 -19.54 -29.32
CA PHE A 327 15.41 -18.95 -28.65
C PHE A 327 16.71 -19.61 -29.07
N ILE A 328 17.73 -18.79 -29.26
CA ILE A 328 19.12 -19.21 -29.54
C ILE A 328 19.95 -18.95 -28.29
N GLN A 329 20.70 -19.95 -27.82
CA GLN A 329 21.73 -19.80 -26.82
C GLN A 329 23.05 -19.45 -27.52
N PRO A 330 23.62 -18.25 -27.32
CA PRO A 330 24.93 -17.90 -27.90
C PRO A 330 26.05 -18.85 -27.45
N SER A 331 27.01 -19.14 -28.33
CA SER A 331 28.20 -19.92 -27.98
C SER A 331 28.97 -19.26 -26.83
N GLY A 332 29.38 -20.06 -25.84
CA GLY A 332 30.07 -19.56 -24.63
C GLY A 332 29.12 -18.99 -23.55
N THR A 333 27.81 -19.17 -23.70
CA THR A 333 26.81 -18.80 -22.70
C THR A 333 26.00 -20.03 -22.29
N GLU A 334 25.80 -20.23 -20.99
CA GLU A 334 25.06 -21.39 -20.46
C GLU A 334 23.77 -20.97 -19.75
N HIS A 335 23.64 -19.70 -19.39
CA HIS A 335 22.49 -19.24 -18.62
C HIS A 335 21.25 -19.08 -19.51
N PRO A 336 20.07 -19.58 -19.11
CA PRO A 336 18.82 -19.44 -19.86
C PRO A 336 18.43 -17.99 -20.20
N ASN A 337 18.95 -17.03 -19.44
CA ASN A 337 18.63 -15.64 -19.67
C ASN A 337 19.49 -15.04 -20.78
N GLN A 338 20.67 -15.58 -21.08
CA GLN A 338 21.56 -15.13 -22.17
C GLN A 338 21.03 -15.50 -23.57
N ARG A 339 19.80 -16.02 -23.66
CA ARG A 339 19.16 -16.45 -24.90
C ARG A 339 18.71 -15.26 -25.74
N VAL A 340 18.73 -15.46 -27.04
CA VAL A 340 18.36 -14.46 -28.04
C VAL A 340 17.01 -14.83 -28.64
N TYR A 341 16.08 -13.86 -28.66
CA TYR A 341 14.71 -14.08 -29.11
C TYR A 341 14.60 -14.07 -30.64
N VAL A 342 13.97 -15.13 -31.16
CA VAL A 342 13.62 -15.32 -32.58
C VAL A 342 12.10 -15.22 -32.71
N GLY A 343 11.63 -14.13 -33.33
CA GLY A 343 10.19 -13.91 -33.52
C GLY A 343 9.58 -14.76 -34.64
N GLU A 344 8.25 -14.85 -34.62
CA GLU A 344 7.42 -15.58 -35.59
C GLU A 344 7.81 -15.41 -37.08
N PRO A 345 8.19 -14.20 -37.58
CA PRO A 345 8.56 -14.04 -38.99
C PRO A 345 9.76 -14.89 -39.43
N TRP A 346 10.64 -15.29 -38.51
CA TRP A 346 11.78 -16.15 -38.80
C TRP A 346 11.40 -17.64 -38.74
N LEU A 347 10.44 -18.01 -37.88
CA LEU A 347 9.91 -19.37 -37.80
C LEU A 347 9.17 -19.79 -39.07
N ARG A 348 8.52 -18.85 -39.75
CA ARG A 348 7.82 -19.14 -41.01
C ARG A 348 8.78 -19.37 -42.20
N LYS A 349 10.04 -18.97 -42.08
CA LYS A 349 11.03 -19.01 -43.17
C LYS A 349 11.90 -20.26 -43.18
N HIS A 350 11.92 -21.02 -42.09
CA HIS A 350 12.80 -22.17 -41.90
C HIS A 350 12.17 -23.17 -40.93
N GLN A 351 12.46 -24.45 -41.04
CA GLN A 351 12.03 -25.45 -40.05
C GLN A 351 13.06 -25.54 -38.93
N TRP A 352 12.70 -25.00 -37.77
CA TRP A 352 13.60 -24.89 -36.62
C TRP A 352 13.60 -26.17 -35.78
N ALA A 353 14.79 -26.66 -35.45
CA ALA A 353 14.96 -27.78 -34.52
C ALA A 353 15.76 -27.39 -33.28
N LYS A 354 15.37 -27.88 -32.10
CA LYS A 354 16.20 -27.76 -30.89
C LYS A 354 17.52 -28.50 -31.12
N GLY A 355 18.63 -27.85 -30.81
CA GLY A 355 20.00 -28.36 -31.04
C GLY A 355 20.63 -27.91 -32.36
N GLU A 356 19.87 -27.21 -33.23
CA GLU A 356 20.37 -26.68 -34.49
C GLU A 356 21.39 -25.55 -34.25
N LYS A 357 22.52 -25.59 -34.96
CA LYS A 357 23.56 -24.54 -34.91
C LYS A 357 23.21 -23.44 -35.88
N VAL A 358 23.37 -22.19 -35.46
CA VAL A 358 23.04 -21.01 -36.26
C VAL A 358 24.07 -19.91 -36.09
N ILE A 359 24.29 -19.15 -37.16
CA ILE A 359 25.03 -17.88 -37.12
C ILE A 359 24.01 -16.75 -37.23
N PHE A 360 24.00 -15.85 -36.26
CA PHE A 360 22.99 -14.80 -36.18
C PHE A 360 23.59 -13.42 -35.94
N THR A 361 22.86 -12.39 -36.34
CA THR A 361 23.06 -11.02 -35.86
C THR A 361 21.86 -10.63 -35.03
N ALA A 362 22.10 -10.11 -33.83
CA ALA A 362 21.05 -9.63 -32.95
C ALA A 362 21.34 -8.20 -32.50
N ARG A 363 20.28 -7.44 -32.24
CA ARG A 363 20.36 -6.10 -31.65
C ARG A 363 19.54 -6.04 -30.38
N VAL A 364 19.97 -5.21 -29.45
CA VAL A 364 19.20 -4.90 -28.24
C VAL A 364 17.92 -4.16 -28.67
N ASN A 365 16.77 -4.61 -28.17
CA ASN A 365 15.49 -3.93 -28.39
C ASN A 365 15.25 -2.85 -27.33
N GLU A 366 14.21 -2.04 -27.50
CA GLU A 366 13.82 -0.96 -26.56
C GLU A 366 13.53 -1.46 -25.13
N ARG A 367 13.38 -2.78 -24.94
CA ARG A 367 13.13 -3.44 -23.66
C ARG A 367 14.37 -4.15 -23.08
N GLY A 368 15.55 -3.93 -23.65
CA GLY A 368 16.82 -4.45 -23.14
C GLY A 368 17.17 -5.91 -23.52
N GLY A 369 16.34 -6.59 -24.31
CA GLY A 369 16.60 -7.97 -24.78
C GLY A 369 17.21 -8.02 -26.18
N PHE A 370 18.04 -9.03 -26.47
CA PHE A 370 18.57 -9.25 -27.82
C PHE A 370 17.52 -9.90 -28.73
N ARG A 371 17.20 -9.22 -29.83
CA ARG A 371 16.32 -9.71 -30.90
C ARG A 371 17.10 -9.95 -32.17
N VAL A 372 16.85 -11.08 -32.81
CA VAL A 372 17.52 -11.42 -34.05
C VAL A 372 17.09 -10.51 -35.20
N THR A 373 18.08 -9.95 -35.90
CA THR A 373 17.92 -9.14 -37.11
C THR A 373 18.36 -9.87 -38.38
N SER A 374 19.21 -10.90 -38.28
CA SER A 374 19.54 -11.79 -39.40
C SER A 374 19.99 -13.16 -38.93
N ILE A 375 19.70 -14.22 -39.69
CA ILE A 375 20.06 -15.61 -39.37
C ILE A 375 20.64 -16.27 -40.62
N ARG A 376 21.67 -17.08 -40.43
CA ARG A 376 22.25 -18.01 -41.40
C ARG A 376 22.31 -19.38 -40.72
N PHE A 377 21.86 -20.39 -41.43
CA PHE A 377 21.87 -21.79 -41.01
C PHE A 377 23.12 -22.48 -41.52
#